data_AF-A0A7X8MLD9-F1
#
_entry.id   AF-A0A7X8MLD9-F1
#
_cell.length_a   1.000
_cell.length_b   1.000
_cell.length_c   1.000
_cell.angle_alpha   90.00
_cell.angle_beta   90.00
_cell.angle_gamma   90.00
#
_symmetry.space_group_name_H-M   'P 1'
#
loop_
_entity.id
_entity.type
_entity.pdbx_description
1 polymer ?
#
loop_
_entity_poly.entity_id
_entity_poly.type
_entity_poly.pdbx_seq_one_letter_code
_entity_poly.pdbx_strand_id
1 'polypeptide(L)'
;MENLQEKLARFMRGRYGIDQMYYALVTVAFILLFVNLIVRSVILEVILWIVIFWIIYRAFSRNIYSRQEENKRFLKFWNPIKKQGSLDIRRLKDIRTHRYRTCPHCQKILRLPRKKGTHSVTCPVCHQEVQVHIPW
;
A
#
# COMPACT_ATOMS: atom_id res chain seq x y z
N MET A 1 38.82 13.33 6.59
CA MET A 1 38.49 12.01 7.15
C MET A 1 37.31 11.47 6.35
N GLU A 2 37.42 10.33 5.67
CA GLU A 2 36.26 9.73 4.98
C GLU A 2 35.15 9.50 6.00
N ASN A 3 33.96 10.03 5.73
CA ASN A 3 32.81 9.88 6.62
C ASN A 3 32.35 8.41 6.62
N LEU A 4 31.89 7.90 7.77
CA LEU A 4 31.37 6.52 7.88
C LEU A 4 30.28 6.23 6.82
N GLN A 5 29.47 7.24 6.49
CA GLN A 5 28.46 7.20 5.44
C GLN A 5 29.05 6.88 4.06
N GLU A 6 30.20 7.46 3.71
CA GLU A 6 30.87 7.25 2.41
C GLU A 6 31.45 5.84 2.31
N LYS A 7 31.98 5.31 3.42
CA LYS A 7 32.47 3.92 3.51
C LYS A 7 31.32 2.93 3.33
N LEU A 8 30.17 3.18 3.97
CA LEU A 8 28.96 2.37 3.83
C LEU A 8 28.38 2.47 2.41
N ALA A 9 28.34 3.66 1.81
CA ALA A 9 27.87 3.84 0.44
C ALA A 9 28.79 3.14 -0.59
N ARG A 10 30.11 3.20 -0.39
CA ARG A 10 31.09 2.47 -1.20
C ARG A 10 30.92 0.97 -1.05
N PHE A 11 30.65 0.48 0.16
CA PHE A 11 30.35 -0.92 0.40
C PHE A 11 29.05 -1.33 -0.31
N MET A 12 27.96 -0.57 -0.17
CA MET A 12 26.68 -0.91 -0.79
C MET A 12 26.66 -0.78 -2.32
N ARG A 13 27.69 -0.16 -2.92
CA ARG A 13 27.83 -0.03 -4.37
C ARG A 13 27.89 -1.42 -5.03
N GLY A 14 26.97 -1.69 -5.95
CA GLY A 14 26.88 -2.98 -6.66
C GLY A 14 26.12 -4.09 -5.91
N ARG A 15 25.46 -3.77 -4.79
CA ARG A 15 24.52 -4.65 -4.09
C ARG A 15 23.09 -4.18 -4.32
N TYR A 16 22.11 -5.06 -4.06
CA TYR A 16 20.71 -4.78 -4.34
C TYR A 16 20.12 -3.66 -3.46
N GLY A 17 20.35 -3.71 -2.15
CA GLY A 17 19.83 -2.72 -1.20
C GLY A 17 18.37 -2.95 -0.78
N ILE A 18 17.69 -1.84 -0.44
CA ILE A 18 16.34 -1.83 0.17
C ILE A 18 15.29 -1.62 -0.92
N ASP A 19 14.21 -2.41 -0.88
CA ASP A 19 13.09 -2.34 -1.84
C ASP A 19 11.69 -2.50 -1.17
N GLN A 20 10.63 -2.54 -1.97
CA GLN A 20 9.26 -2.66 -1.46
C GLN A 20 8.97 -4.01 -0.79
N MET A 21 9.51 -5.11 -1.33
CA MET A 21 9.39 -6.43 -0.71
C MET A 21 10.18 -6.53 0.60
N TYR A 22 11.31 -5.82 0.75
CA TYR A 22 12.06 -5.68 1.99
C TYR A 22 11.19 -5.06 3.09
N TYR A 23 10.51 -3.95 2.79
CA TYR A 23 9.59 -3.35 3.76
C TYR A 23 8.44 -4.28 4.15
N ALA A 24 7.92 -5.06 3.21
CA ALA A 24 6.89 -6.06 3.50
C ALA A 24 7.42 -7.15 4.44
N LEU A 25 8.60 -7.71 4.16
CA LEU A 25 9.23 -8.73 5.01
C LEU A 25 9.57 -8.19 6.41
N VAL A 26 10.06 -6.95 6.50
CA VAL A 26 10.30 -6.28 7.80
C VAL A 26 8.98 -6.11 8.57
N THR A 27 7.90 -5.72 7.89
CA THR A 27 6.58 -5.60 8.51
C THR A 27 6.09 -6.95 9.05
N VAL A 28 6.26 -8.02 8.27
CA VAL A 28 5.95 -9.39 8.71
C VAL A 28 6.80 -9.80 9.91
N ALA A 29 8.10 -9.49 9.90
CA ALA A 29 8.99 -9.76 11.02
C ALA A 29 8.54 -9.03 12.30
N PHE A 30 8.12 -7.77 12.19
CA PHE A 30 7.54 -7.02 13.31
C PHE A 30 6.25 -7.66 13.83
N ILE A 31 5.33 -8.08 12.95
CA ILE A 31 4.09 -8.76 13.38
C ILE A 31 4.43 -10.08 14.10
N LEU A 32 5.34 -10.88 13.55
CA LEU A 32 5.80 -12.11 14.17
C LEU A 32 6.45 -11.85 15.54
N LEU A 33 7.21 -10.77 15.67
CA LEU A 33 7.79 -10.35 16.95
C LEU A 33 6.68 -10.10 17.98
N PHE A 34 5.67 -9.29 17.65
CA PHE A 34 4.55 -9.00 18.55
C PHE A 34 3.76 -10.26 18.93
N VAL A 35 3.50 -11.16 17.98
CA VAL A 35 2.83 -12.43 18.27
C VAL A 35 3.68 -13.30 19.19
N ASN A 36 5.00 -13.35 18.96
CA ASN A 36 5.91 -14.14 19.80
C ASN A 36 6.02 -13.58 21.23
N LEU A 37 5.84 -12.27 21.44
CA LEU A 37 5.79 -11.71 22.80
C LEU A 37 4.64 -12.31 23.64
N ILE A 38 3.52 -12.65 22.99
CA ILE A 38 2.32 -13.22 23.63
C ILE A 38 2.46 -14.73 23.75
N VAL A 39 2.83 -15.41 22.65
CA VAL A 39 2.83 -16.88 22.57
C VAL A 39 4.10 -17.51 23.16
N ARG A 40 5.24 -16.81 23.08
CA ARG A 40 6.57 -17.25 23.56
C ARG A 40 6.97 -18.65 23.10
N SER A 41 6.76 -18.94 21.81
CA SER A 41 7.11 -20.24 21.25
C SER A 41 8.49 -20.20 20.58
N VAL A 42 9.30 -21.23 20.83
CA VAL A 42 10.61 -21.40 20.17
C VAL A 42 10.46 -21.52 18.65
N ILE A 43 9.36 -22.11 18.17
CA ILE A 43 9.10 -22.27 16.73
C ILE A 43 8.96 -20.90 16.05
N LEU A 44 8.15 -19.99 16.61
CA LEU A 44 8.00 -18.64 16.07
C LEU A 44 9.30 -17.85 16.12
N GLU A 45 10.11 -18.06 17.16
CA GLU A 45 11.42 -17.42 17.27
C GLU A 45 12.38 -17.88 16.16
N VAL A 46 12.46 -19.18 15.89
CA VAL A 46 13.25 -19.72 14.78
C VAL A 46 12.78 -19.17 13.43
N ILE A 47 11.46 -19.12 13.20
CA ILE A 47 10.88 -18.54 11.98
C ILE A 47 11.28 -17.07 11.84
N LEU A 48 11.22 -16.29 12.92
CA LEU A 48 11.60 -14.88 12.92
C LEU A 48 13.08 -14.70 12.55
N TRP A 49 13.97 -15.51 13.12
CA TRP A 49 15.40 -15.49 12.78
C TRP A 49 15.65 -15.84 11.30
N ILE A 50 14.92 -16.83 10.76
CA ILE A 50 14.99 -17.18 9.34
C ILE A 50 14.56 -16.01 8.46
N VAL A 51 13.46 -15.33 8.80
CA VAL A 51 12.96 -14.17 8.06
C VAL A 51 13.98 -13.02 8.10
N ILE A 52 14.55 -12.72 9.26
CA ILE A 52 15.58 -11.68 9.40
C ILE A 52 16.82 -12.02 8.58
N PHE A 53 17.30 -13.26 8.66
CA PHE A 53 18.44 -13.73 7.87
C PHE A 53 18.16 -13.58 6.38
N TRP A 54 16.97 -13.93 5.92
CA TRP A 54 16.58 -13.80 4.51
C TRP A 54 16.55 -12.33 4.05
N ILE A 55 16.05 -11.42 4.88
CA ILE A 55 16.03 -9.97 4.62
C ILE A 55 17.47 -9.46 4.40
N ILE A 56 18.39 -9.83 5.29
CA ILE A 56 19.80 -9.46 5.23
C ILE A 56 20.45 -10.05 3.96
N TYR A 57 20.30 -11.35 3.75
CA TYR A 57 20.84 -12.04 2.56
C TYR A 57 20.41 -11.35 1.27
N ARG A 58 19.13 -10.97 1.16
CA ARG A 58 18.58 -10.29 0.00
C ARG A 58 19.16 -8.88 -0.19
N ALA A 59 19.27 -8.10 0.87
CA ALA A 59 19.81 -6.75 0.82
C ALA A 59 21.29 -6.74 0.38
N PHE A 60 22.08 -7.72 0.82
CA PHE A 60 23.49 -7.86 0.48
C PHE A 60 23.77 -8.67 -0.79
N SER A 61 22.74 -9.22 -1.44
CA SER A 61 22.89 -10.00 -2.66
C SER A 61 23.48 -9.16 -3.80
N ARG A 62 24.44 -9.74 -4.52
CA ARG A 62 25.05 -9.15 -5.72
C ARG A 62 24.24 -9.41 -7.00
N ASN A 63 23.28 -10.34 -6.96
CA ASN A 63 22.45 -10.68 -8.13
C ASN A 63 21.25 -9.73 -8.25
N ILE A 64 21.52 -8.49 -8.66
CA ILE A 64 20.53 -7.42 -8.74
C ILE A 64 19.35 -7.80 -9.66
N TYR A 65 19.64 -8.39 -10.83
CA TYR A 65 18.61 -8.71 -11.82
C TYR A 65 17.57 -9.71 -11.28
N SER A 66 18.03 -10.81 -10.66
CA SER A 66 17.11 -11.83 -10.13
C SER A 66 16.28 -11.26 -8.98
N ARG A 67 16.87 -10.43 -8.11
CA ARG A 67 16.15 -9.79 -6.99
C ARG A 67 15.15 -8.74 -7.45
N GLN A 68 15.45 -8.02 -8.53
CA GLN A 68 14.51 -7.10 -9.18
C GLN A 68 13.31 -7.85 -9.75
N GLU A 69 13.51 -9.01 -10.38
CA GLU A 69 12.43 -9.81 -10.92
C GLU A 69 11.52 -10.38 -9.81
N GLU A 70 12.10 -10.85 -8.70
CA GLU A 70 11.34 -11.22 -7.50
C GLU A 70 10.48 -10.05 -6.99
N ASN A 71 11.06 -8.85 -6.87
CA ASN A 71 10.32 -7.67 -6.42
C ASN A 71 9.22 -7.30 -7.42
N LYS A 72 9.47 -7.36 -8.73
CA LYS A 72 8.44 -7.09 -9.75
C LYS A 72 7.26 -8.04 -9.62
N ARG A 73 7.52 -9.34 -9.40
CA ARG A 73 6.47 -10.34 -9.15
C ARG A 73 5.70 -10.01 -7.88
N PHE A 74 6.40 -9.73 -6.78
CA PHE A 74 5.77 -9.28 -5.54
C PHE A 74 4.87 -8.07 -5.76
N LEU A 75 5.33 -7.07 -6.52
CA LEU A 75 4.56 -5.86 -6.82
C LEU A 75 3.36 -6.09 -7.72
N LYS A 76 3.41 -7.05 -8.64
CA LYS A 76 2.22 -7.44 -9.41
C LYS A 76 1.10 -7.92 -8.49
N PHE A 77 1.42 -8.64 -7.42
CA PHE A 77 0.45 -9.09 -6.43
C PHE A 77 0.11 -8.00 -5.40
N TRP A 78 1.08 -7.21 -4.97
CA TRP A 78 0.92 -6.21 -3.91
C TRP A 78 0.23 -4.92 -4.39
N ASN A 79 0.48 -4.49 -5.62
CA ASN A 79 -0.08 -3.26 -6.19
C ASN A 79 -1.62 -3.26 -6.26
N PRO A 80 -2.33 -4.31 -6.70
CA PRO A 80 -3.80 -4.31 -6.70
C PRO A 80 -4.37 -4.23 -5.28
N ILE A 81 -3.77 -4.93 -4.31
CA ILE A 81 -4.16 -4.88 -2.88
C ILE A 81 -4.00 -3.46 -2.35
N LYS A 82 -2.84 -2.84 -2.60
CA LYS A 82 -2.57 -1.45 -2.23
C LYS A 82 -3.51 -0.47 -2.94
N LYS A 83 -3.83 -0.71 -4.21
CA LYS A 83 -4.72 0.15 -5.01
C LYS A 83 -6.16 0.11 -4.49
N GLN A 84 -6.68 -1.07 -4.15
CA GLN A 84 -8.00 -1.21 -3.51
C GLN A 84 -8.06 -0.43 -2.20
N GLY A 85 -7.11 -0.65 -1.29
CA GLY A 85 -7.03 0.12 -0.04
C GLY A 85 -6.89 1.62 -0.26
N SER A 86 -6.14 2.05 -1.29
CA SER A 86 -5.97 3.48 -1.60
C SER A 86 -7.23 4.16 -2.13
N LEU A 87 -8.10 3.43 -2.83
CA LEU A 87 -9.38 3.96 -3.32
C LEU A 87 -10.35 4.14 -2.14
N ASP A 88 -10.37 3.20 -1.21
CA ASP A 88 -11.22 3.29 -0.02
C ASP A 88 -10.71 4.37 0.95
N ILE A 89 -9.40 4.51 1.12
CA ILE A 89 -8.81 5.62 1.89
C ILE A 89 -9.11 6.96 1.22
N ARG A 90 -9.04 7.07 -0.12
CA ARG A 90 -9.42 8.29 -0.84
C ARG A 90 -10.91 8.61 -0.65
N ARG A 91 -11.80 7.62 -0.71
CA ARG A 91 -13.22 7.78 -0.41
C ARG A 91 -13.45 8.23 1.03
N LEU A 92 -12.70 7.69 1.98
CA LEU A 92 -12.78 8.07 3.39
C LEU A 92 -12.25 9.48 3.64
N LYS A 93 -11.17 9.89 2.96
CA LYS A 93 -10.64 11.25 3.03
C LYS A 93 -11.61 12.27 2.41
N ASP A 94 -12.23 11.90 1.30
CA ASP A 94 -13.20 12.73 0.59
C ASP A 94 -14.58 12.75 1.27
N ILE A 95 -14.86 11.89 2.26
CA ILE A 95 -16.16 11.80 2.93
C ILE A 95 -16.63 13.12 3.57
N ARG A 96 -15.67 14.00 3.90
CA ARG A 96 -15.94 15.33 4.47
C ARG A 96 -16.30 16.36 3.41
N THR A 97 -15.75 16.26 2.20
CA THR A 97 -15.87 17.28 1.15
C THR A 97 -16.86 16.88 0.05
N HIS A 98 -16.92 15.58 -0.27
CA HIS A 98 -17.71 15.05 -1.38
C HIS A 98 -18.52 13.81 -0.96
N ARG A 99 -19.66 13.62 -1.61
CA ARG A 99 -20.50 12.41 -1.55
C ARG A 99 -20.48 11.74 -2.91
N TYR A 100 -20.31 10.42 -2.89
CA TYR A 100 -20.42 9.60 -4.10
C TYR A 100 -21.85 9.06 -4.19
N ARG A 101 -22.53 9.30 -5.32
CA ARG A 101 -23.89 8.80 -5.58
C ARG A 101 -23.96 8.19 -6.97
N THR A 102 -24.67 7.07 -7.10
CA THR A 102 -24.83 6.38 -8.37
C THR A 102 -25.96 7.03 -9.16
N CYS A 103 -25.74 7.35 -10.43
CA CYS A 103 -26.79 7.81 -11.33
C CYS A 103 -27.80 6.67 -11.60
N PRO A 104 -29.12 6.89 -11.48
CA PRO A 104 -30.12 5.85 -11.74
C PRO A 104 -30.18 5.41 -13.21
N HIS A 105 -29.79 6.28 -14.15
CA HIS A 105 -29.92 6.00 -15.59
C HIS A 105 -28.70 5.28 -16.19
N CYS A 106 -27.49 5.73 -15.86
CA CYS A 106 -26.25 5.19 -16.44
C CYS A 106 -25.39 4.39 -15.46
N GLN A 107 -25.82 4.29 -14.19
CA GLN A 107 -25.13 3.58 -13.11
C GLN A 107 -23.68 4.02 -12.84
N LYS A 108 -23.24 5.15 -13.40
CA LYS A 108 -21.93 5.73 -13.11
C LYS A 108 -21.96 6.46 -11.77
N ILE A 109 -20.86 6.39 -11.04
CA ILE A 109 -20.69 7.04 -9.74
C ILE A 109 -20.34 8.53 -9.97
N LEU A 110 -21.21 9.41 -9.51
CA LEU A 110 -21.05 10.85 -9.52
C LEU A 110 -20.38 11.32 -8.23
N ARG A 111 -19.39 12.20 -8.35
CA ARG A 111 -18.76 12.91 -7.23
C ARG A 111 -19.46 14.24 -7.03
N LEU A 112 -20.23 14.38 -5.96
CA LEU A 112 -21.00 15.58 -5.63
C LEU A 112 -20.38 16.30 -4.43
N PRO A 113 -20.36 17.63 -4.37
CA PRO A 113 -19.96 18.36 -3.17
C PRO A 113 -20.95 18.09 -2.03
N ARG A 114 -20.47 18.10 -0.79
CA ARG A 114 -21.32 17.90 0.39
C ARG A 114 -22.10 19.17 0.72
N LYS A 115 -23.14 19.46 -0.06
CA LYS A 115 -24.14 20.51 0.22
C LYS A 115 -25.45 19.86 0.65
N LYS A 116 -25.98 20.26 1.80
CA LYS A 116 -27.24 19.72 2.35
C LYS A 116 -28.43 20.09 1.46
N GLY A 117 -29.46 19.25 1.45
CA GLY A 117 -30.70 19.50 0.71
C GLY A 117 -30.82 18.68 -0.57
N THR A 118 -31.86 18.99 -1.33
CA THR A 118 -32.19 18.35 -2.60
C THR A 118 -31.61 19.18 -3.74
N HIS A 119 -30.73 18.58 -4.53
CA HIS A 119 -30.09 19.25 -5.67
C HIS A 119 -30.45 18.52 -6.96
N SER A 120 -30.84 19.26 -7.99
CA SER A 120 -30.89 18.76 -9.37
C SER A 120 -29.47 18.81 -9.92
N VAL A 121 -28.94 17.65 -10.29
CA VAL A 121 -27.58 17.54 -10.82
C VAL A 121 -27.63 16.83 -12.16
N THR A 122 -27.02 17.44 -13.18
CA THR A 122 -26.91 16.85 -14.51
C THR A 122 -25.75 15.87 -14.54
N CYS A 123 -26.00 14.65 -15.00
CA CYS A 123 -24.95 13.65 -15.16
C CYS A 123 -24.02 14.03 -16.33
N PRO A 124 -22.69 14.08 -16.16
CA PRO A 124 -21.75 14.39 -17.26
C PRO A 124 -21.65 13.27 -18.30
N VAL A 125 -22.20 12.09 -18.03
CA VAL A 125 -22.15 10.92 -18.93
C VAL A 125 -23.43 10.82 -19.75
N CYS A 126 -24.60 10.78 -19.10
CA CYS A 126 -25.88 10.63 -19.80
C CYS A 126 -26.63 11.95 -20.01
N HIS A 127 -26.12 13.07 -19.51
CA HIS A 127 -26.71 14.41 -19.63
C HIS A 127 -28.15 14.55 -19.09
N GLN A 128 -28.65 13.54 -18.38
CA GLN A 128 -29.95 13.56 -17.73
C GLN A 128 -29.85 14.22 -16.35
N GLU A 129 -30.89 14.96 -15.99
CA GLU A 129 -31.03 15.55 -14.67
C GLU A 129 -31.48 14.52 -13.65
N VAL A 130 -30.80 14.48 -12.52
CA VAL A 130 -31.09 13.58 -11.41
C VAL A 130 -31.29 14.41 -10.15
N GLN A 131 -32.41 14.21 -9.47
CA GLN A 131 -32.62 14.77 -8.14
C GLN A 131 -31.90 13.91 -7.11
N VAL A 132 -30.95 14.52 -6.40
CA VAL A 132 -30.17 13.83 -5.37
C VAL A 132 -30.42 14.50 -4.02
N HIS A 133 -30.92 13.72 -3.06
CA HIS A 133 -31.09 14.17 -1.68
C HIS A 133 -29.85 13.83 -0.85
N ILE A 134 -29.24 14.86 -0.25
CA ILE A 134 -28.10 14.72 0.65
C ILE A 134 -28.58 15.05 2.08
N PRO A 135 -28.83 14.03 2.93
CA PRO A 135 -29.39 14.24 4.26
C PRO A 135 -28.39 14.86 5.24
N TRP A 136 -27.07 14.60 5.07
CA TRP A 136 -26.00 15.03 5.98
C TRP A 136 -24.65 15.22 5.29
#